data_AF-I3ZMR1-F1
#
_entry.id   AF-I3ZMR1-F1
#
_cell.length_a   1.000
_cell.length_b   1.000
_cell.length_c   1.000
_cell.angle_alpha   90.00
_cell.angle_beta   90.00
_cell.angle_gamma   90.00
#
_symmetry.space_group_name_H-M   'P 1'
#
loop_
_entity.id
_entity.type
_entity.pdbx_description
1 polymer ?
#
loop_
_entity_poly.entity_id
_entity_poly.type
_entity_poly.pdbx_seq_one_letter_code
_entity_poly.pdbx_strand_id
1 'polypeptide(L)' 'MTCKRCRVRMREISGHIFHGKRKFRCPQCNRAKMKKPKKREKKSRGSSHSEA' A
#
# COMPACT_ATOMS: atom_id res chain seq x y z
N MET A 1 10.34 2.70 0.35
CA MET A 1 9.61 2.49 -0.92
C MET A 1 10.34 3.32 -1.97
N THR A 2 10.87 2.70 -3.02
CA THR A 2 11.76 3.38 -3.98
C THR A 2 11.08 3.43 -5.35
N CYS A 3 11.24 4.57 -6.06
CA CYS A 3 10.74 4.70 -7.41
C CYS A 3 11.64 3.91 -8.38
N LYS A 4 11.07 3.00 -9.18
CA LYS A 4 11.84 2.23 -10.17
C LYS A 4 12.46 3.09 -11.28
N ARG A 5 11.83 4.22 -11.60
CA ARG A 5 12.26 5.13 -12.68
C ARG A 5 13.34 6.09 -12.20
N CYS A 6 13.08 6.77 -11.09
CA CYS A 6 13.93 7.85 -10.58
C CYS A 6 14.96 7.37 -9.54
N ARG A 7 14.84 6.14 -9.05
CA ARG A 7 15.66 5.55 -7.97
C ARG A 7 15.65 6.34 -6.65
N VAL A 8 14.84 7.39 -6.52
CA VAL A 8 14.64 8.15 -5.28
C VAL A 8 13.59 7.54 -4.35
N ARG A 9 13.67 7.91 -3.07
CA ARG A 9 12.71 7.52 -2.03
C ARG A 9 11.36 8.18 -2.27
N MET A 10 10.31 7.38 -2.35
CA MET A 10 8.93 7.87 -2.46
C MET A 10 8.43 8.37 -1.09
N ARG A 11 7.63 9.44 -1.10
CA ARG A 11 7.02 10.05 0.09
C ARG A 11 5.61 9.52 0.29
N GLU A 12 5.20 9.30 1.54
CA GLU A 12 3.83 8.94 1.87
C GLU A 12 2.92 10.17 1.65
N ILE A 13 1.78 9.98 0.98
CA ILE A 13 0.75 11.01 0.89
C ILE A 13 -0.22 10.74 2.03
N SER A 14 0.12 11.24 3.23
CA SER A 14 -0.68 11.08 4.44
C SER A 14 -1.78 12.15 4.40
N GLY A 15 -3.02 11.74 4.16
CA GLY A 15 -4.17 12.64 4.11
C GLY A 15 -5.50 11.91 4.28
N HIS A 16 -5.65 10.74 3.66
CA HIS A 16 -6.78 9.84 3.91
C HIS A 16 -6.27 8.40 3.86
N ILE A 17 -6.40 7.67 4.96
CA ILE A 17 -6.23 6.21 4.97
C ILE A 17 -7.46 5.64 4.23
N PHE A 18 -7.42 5.63 2.89
CA PHE A 18 -8.50 5.08 2.09
C PHE A 18 -8.45 3.55 2.14
N HIS A 19 -9.44 2.92 2.76
CA HIS A 19 -9.52 1.46 2.99
C HIS A 19 -8.27 0.84 3.63
N GLY A 20 -7.66 1.53 4.60
CA GLY A 20 -6.47 1.03 5.28
C GLY A 20 -5.18 1.10 4.46
N LYS A 21 -5.19 1.46 3.17
CA LYS A 21 -4.00 1.41 2.29
C LYS A 21 -3.19 2.70 2.38
N ARG A 22 -1.87 2.60 2.47
CA ARG A 22 -0.94 3.75 2.41
C ARG A 22 -0.59 4.07 0.97
N LYS A 23 -0.73 5.34 0.56
CA LYS A 23 -0.37 5.82 -0.78
C LYS A 23 0.99 6.51 -0.72
N PHE A 24 1.86 6.20 -1.68
CA PHE A 24 3.19 6.78 -1.84
C PHE A 24 3.30 7.48 -3.19
N ARG A 25 3.98 8.63 -3.25
CA ARG A 25 4.25 9.38 -4.48
C ARG A 25 5.75 9.58 -4.66
N CYS A 26 6.23 9.44 -5.89
CA CYS A 26 7.57 9.88 -6.26
C CYS A 26 7.59 11.41 -6.39
N PRO A 27 8.49 12.13 -5.70
CA PRO A 27 8.58 13.59 -5.81
C PRO A 27 9.10 14.08 -7.17
N GLN A 28 9.83 13.25 -7.93
CA GLN A 28 10.41 13.66 -9.21
C GLN A 28 9.53 13.36 -10.43
N CYS A 29 8.88 12.20 -10.47
CA CYS A 29 8.09 11.77 -11.63
C CYS A 29 6.61 11.58 -11.33
N ASN A 30 6.15 11.98 -10.14
CA ASN A 30 4.76 11.91 -9.68
C ASN A 30 4.13 10.51 -9.67
N ARG A 31 4.90 9.45 -9.91
CA ARG A 31 4.41 8.07 -9.91
C ARG A 31 3.84 7.71 -8.55
N ALA A 32 2.60 7.23 -8.52
CA ALA A 32 1.92 6.79 -7.31
C ALA A 32 2.05 5.27 -7.13
N LYS A 33 2.18 4.82 -5.87
CA LYS A 33 2.17 3.40 -5.50
C LYS A 33 1.38 3.22 -4.22
N MET A 34 0.44 2.28 -4.20
CA MET A 34 -0.28 1.90 -2.97
C MET A 34 0.41 0.72 -2.30
N LYS A 35 0.44 0.75 -0.96
CA LYS A 35 0.87 -0.37 -0.13
C LYS A 35 -0.25 -0.71 0.84
N LYS A 36 -0.71 -1.96 0.83
CA LYS A 36 -1.49 -2.49 1.95
C LYS A 36 -0.59 -2.46 3.18
N PRO A 37 -1.00 -1.88 4.32
CA PRO A 37 -0.27 -2.04 5.55
C PRO A 37 -0.17 -3.54 5.79
N LYS A 38 1.01 -4.01 6.18
CA LYS A 38 1.10 -5.35 6.75
C LYS A 38 0.25 -5.29 8.01
N LYS A 39 -0.97 -5.83 7.97
CA LYS A 39 -1.67 -6.17 9.21
C LYS A 39 -0.65 -6.98 10.00
N ARG A 40 -0.27 -6.52 11.20
CA ARG A 40 0.34 -7.41 12.17
C ARG A 40 -0.60 -8.62 12.22
N GLU A 41 -0.09 -9.79 11.88
CA GLU A 41 -0.86 -11.03 11.92
C GLU A 41 -1.44 -11.20 13.33
N LYS A 42 -2.67 -10.75 13.55
CA LYS A 42 -3.56 -11.53 14.39
C LYS A 42 -4.09 -12.61 13.45
N LYS A 43 -3.63 -13.84 13.65
CA LYS A 43 -4.17 -15.06 13.05
C LYS A 43 -5.71 -14.97 13.10
N SER A 44 -6.33 -14.63 11.97
CA SER A 44 -7.74 -14.90 11.74
C SER A 44 -7.76 -16.08 10.79
N ARG A 45 -7.83 -17.30 11.35
CA ARG A 45 -8.31 -18.47 10.62
C ARG A 45 -9.71 -18.12 10.10
N GLY A 46 -9.97 -18.38 8.82
CA GLY A 46 -11.26 -18.11 8.21
C GLY A 46 -11.19 -18.30 6.70
N SER A 47 -10.81 -19.50 6.27
CA SER A 47 -11.14 -20.01 4.93
C SER A 47 -12.66 -20.09 4.80
N SER A 48 -13.22 -19.65 3.67
CA SER A 48 -13.70 -20.57 2.64
C SER A 48 -14.56 -19.85 1.61
N HIS A 49 -14.28 -20.23 0.38
CA HIS A 49 -14.93 -19.92 -0.87
C HIS A 49 -16.24 -20.74 -0.98
N SER A 50 -17.25 -20.11 -1.58
CA SER A 50 -18.44 -20.59 -2.30
C SER A 50 -18.86 -22.06 -2.24
N GLU A 51 -20.16 -22.31 -2.01
CA GLU A 51 -21.03 -23.16 -2.86
C GLU A 51 -22.50 -23.06 -2.40
N ALA A 52 -23.40 -22.71 -3.32
CA ALA A 52 -24.82 -23.10 -3.38
C ALA A 52 -25.39 -22.73 -4.76
#